data_AF-A0A9D4RFX6-F1
#
_entry.id   AF-A0A9D4RFX6-F1
#
_cell.length_a   1.000
_cell.length_b   1.000
_cell.length_c   1.000
_cell.angle_alpha   90.00
_cell.angle_beta   90.00
_cell.angle_gamma   90.00
#
_symmetry.space_group_name_H-M   'P 1'
#
loop_
_entity.id
_entity.type
_entity.pdbx_description
1 polymer ?
#
loop_
_entity_poly.entity_id
_entity_poly.type
_entity_poly.pdbx_seq_one_letter_code
_entity_poly.pdbx_strand_id
1 'polypeptide(L)'
;MKVPFTDELLVSAASARQKYEQALETQRQQKATDQQLLIRRAVVEEIETFKKQKKNKLTLMWSMHLEMTADKLLEKAETTEKIQFVAEANGLRRSAKEKRKLLPNLQRQLKRVN
;
A
#
# COMPACT_ATOMS: atom_id res chain seq x y z
N MET A 1 -33.79 -24.45 -50.71
CA MET A 1 -34.72 -24.94 -49.67
C MET A 1 -35.36 -23.74 -48.98
N LYS A 2 -36.70 -23.62 -48.99
CA LYS A 2 -37.44 -22.69 -48.12
C LYS A 2 -37.86 -23.49 -46.90
N VAL A 3 -37.31 -23.18 -45.72
CA VAL A 3 -37.74 -23.78 -44.46
C VAL A 3 -39.09 -23.13 -44.10
N PRO A 4 -40.17 -23.90 -43.92
CA PRO A 4 -41.44 -23.35 -43.47
C PRO A 4 -41.31 -22.83 -42.04
N PHE A 5 -41.83 -21.63 -41.78
CA PHE A 5 -41.87 -21.06 -40.44
C PHE A 5 -42.91 -21.80 -39.60
N THR A 6 -42.46 -22.82 -38.87
CA THR A 6 -43.27 -23.52 -37.88
C THR A 6 -43.23 -22.79 -36.54
N ASP A 7 -44.28 -22.90 -35.73
CA ASP A 7 -44.35 -22.25 -34.42
C ASP A 7 -43.22 -22.69 -33.49
N GLU A 8 -42.82 -23.95 -33.55
CA GLU A 8 -41.67 -24.49 -32.81
C GLU A 8 -40.36 -23.79 -33.18
N LEU A 9 -40.15 -23.50 -34.47
CA LEU A 9 -38.97 -22.79 -34.96
C LEU A 9 -38.98 -21.34 -34.47
N LEU A 10 -40.13 -20.68 -34.46
CA LEU A 10 -40.30 -19.31 -33.96
C LEU A 10 -40.03 -19.24 -32.45
N VAL A 11 -40.55 -20.18 -31.67
CA VAL A 11 -40.33 -20.27 -30.22
C VAL A 11 -38.86 -20.57 -29.89
N SER A 12 -38.23 -21.46 -30.65
CA SER A 12 -36.79 -21.75 -30.51
C SER A 12 -35.94 -20.52 -30.80
N ALA A 13 -36.23 -19.80 -31.88
CA ALA A 13 -35.55 -18.56 -32.24
C ALA A 13 -35.73 -17.46 -31.18
N ALA A 14 -36.95 -17.29 -30.65
CA ALA A 14 -37.23 -16.35 -29.57
C ALA A 14 -36.46 -16.69 -28.29
N SER A 15 -36.44 -17.97 -27.92
CA SER A 15 -35.70 -18.46 -26.76
C SER A 15 -34.19 -18.28 -26.92
N ALA A 16 -33.64 -18.55 -28.11
CA ALA A 16 -32.23 -18.32 -28.42
C ALA A 16 -31.87 -16.84 -28.34
N ARG A 17 -32.74 -15.96 -28.84
CA ARG A 17 -32.57 -14.49 -28.74
C ARG A 17 -32.54 -14.02 -27.29
N GLN A 18 -33.49 -14.48 -26.47
CA GLN A 18 -33.54 -14.13 -25.05
C GLN A 18 -32.28 -14.59 -24.31
N LYS A 19 -31.82 -15.82 -24.54
CA LYS A 19 -30.58 -16.35 -23.94
C LYS A 19 -29.37 -15.51 -24.35
N TYR A 20 -29.30 -15.11 -25.61
CA TYR A 20 -28.23 -14.25 -26.11
C TYR A 20 -28.22 -12.88 -25.43
N GLU A 21 -29.40 -12.24 -25.32
CA GLU A 21 -29.54 -10.95 -24.63
C GLU A 21 -29.13 -11.03 -23.15
N GLN A 22 -29.55 -12.10 -22.46
CA GLN A 22 -29.13 -12.36 -21.08
C GLN A 22 -27.61 -12.56 -20.94
N ALA A 23 -26.99 -13.30 -21.86
CA ALA A 23 -25.55 -13.50 -21.87
C ALA A 23 -24.80 -12.17 -22.13
N LEU A 24 -25.32 -11.34 -23.03
CA LEU A 24 -24.76 -10.02 -23.35
C LEU A 24 -24.82 -9.09 -22.13
N GLU A 25 -25.95 -9.09 -21.42
CA GLU A 25 -26.13 -8.29 -20.21
C GLU A 25 -25.23 -8.76 -19.07
N THR A 26 -25.11 -10.08 -18.89
CA THR A 26 -24.16 -10.67 -17.93
C THR A 26 -22.72 -10.25 -18.23
N GLN A 27 -22.32 -10.26 -19.51
CA GLN A 27 -20.99 -9.83 -19.93
C GLN A 27 -20.75 -8.33 -19.65
N ARG A 28 -21.76 -7.48 -19.85
CA ARG A 28 -21.66 -6.05 -19.54
C ARG A 28 -21.49 -5.81 -18.04
N GLN A 29 -22.28 -6.51 -17.22
CA GLN A 29 -22.18 -6.42 -15.76
C GLN A 29 -20.82 -6.89 -15.25
N GLN A 30 -20.32 -8.03 -15.77
CA GLN A 30 -18.99 -8.54 -15.44
C GLN A 30 -17.89 -7.52 -15.76
N LYS A 31 -17.92 -6.92 -16.97
CA LYS A 31 -16.96 -5.88 -17.35
C LYS A 31 -17.01 -4.67 -16.41
N ALA A 32 -18.21 -4.23 -16.01
CA ALA A 32 -18.36 -3.12 -15.08
C ALA A 32 -17.78 -3.47 -13.69
N THR A 33 -18.06 -4.67 -13.18
CA THR A 33 -17.49 -5.13 -11.91
C THR A 33 -15.98 -5.29 -11.97
N ASP A 34 -15.43 -5.82 -13.06
CA ASP A 34 -13.99 -5.99 -13.23
C ASP A 34 -13.27 -4.64 -13.24
N GLN A 35 -13.82 -3.65 -13.94
CA GLN A 35 -13.29 -2.28 -13.92
C GLN A 35 -13.32 -1.69 -12.51
N GLN A 36 -14.42 -1.87 -11.77
CA GLN A 36 -14.53 -1.38 -10.41
C GLN A 36 -13.53 -2.07 -9.46
N LEU A 37 -13.31 -3.38 -9.65
CA LEU A 37 -12.32 -4.14 -8.88
C LEU A 37 -10.89 -3.68 -9.18
N LEU A 38 -10.56 -3.39 -10.44
CA LEU A 38 -9.27 -2.84 -10.83
C LEU A 38 -9.01 -1.48 -10.17
N ILE A 39 -10.01 -0.57 -10.22
CA ILE A 39 -9.91 0.73 -9.55
C ILE A 39 -9.72 0.55 -8.04
N ARG A 40 -10.50 -0.33 -7.41
CA ARG A 40 -10.39 -0.61 -5.98
C ARG A 40 -9.00 -1.15 -5.62
N ARG A 41 -8.44 -2.06 -6.42
CA ARG A 41 -7.09 -2.60 -6.20
C ARG A 41 -6.03 -1.50 -6.28
N ALA A 42 -6.08 -0.67 -7.33
CA ALA A 42 -5.14 0.45 -7.50
C ALA A 42 -5.19 1.42 -6.30
N VAL A 43 -6.38 1.78 -5.82
CA VAL A 43 -6.55 2.66 -4.66
C VAL A 43 -6.00 2.01 -3.37
N VAL A 44 -6.23 0.71 -3.16
CA VAL A 44 -5.70 -0.01 -2.00
C VAL A 44 -4.17 -0.06 -2.03
N GLU A 45 -3.58 -0.36 -3.18
CA GLU A 45 -2.13 -0.35 -3.38
C GLU A 45 -1.55 1.05 -3.10
N GLU A 46 -2.19 2.10 -3.59
CA GLU A 46 -1.78 3.48 -3.32
C GLU A 46 -1.83 3.81 -1.82
N ILE A 47 -2.90 3.43 -1.11
CA ILE A 47 -3.00 3.61 0.35
C ILE A 47 -1.87 2.87 1.08
N GLU A 48 -1.52 1.66 0.65
CA GLU A 48 -0.42 0.90 1.25
C GLU A 48 0.93 1.55 1.03
N THR A 49 1.20 2.08 -0.17
CA THR A 49 2.43 2.82 -0.45
C THR A 49 2.53 4.07 0.43
N PHE A 50 1.44 4.84 0.57
CA PHE A 50 1.39 6.00 1.46
C PHE A 50 1.63 5.63 2.93
N LYS A 51 1.02 4.54 3.43
CA LYS A 51 1.26 4.05 4.80
C LYS A 51 2.73 3.68 5.02
N LYS A 52 3.36 2.99 4.06
CA LYS A 52 4.79 2.64 4.11
C LYS A 52 5.68 3.88 4.13
N GLN A 53 5.40 4.87 3.27
CA GLN A 53 6.13 6.15 3.25
C GLN A 53 6.02 6.91 4.57
N LYS A 54 4.81 7.01 5.14
CA LYS A 54 4.58 7.66 6.43
C LYS A 54 5.39 7.01 7.56
N LYS A 55 5.40 5.67 7.62
CA LYS A 55 6.19 4.91 8.60
C LYS A 55 7.69 5.20 8.48
N ASN A 56 8.21 5.29 7.25
CA ASN A 56 9.62 5.60 7.01
C ASN A 56 9.96 7.02 7.47
N LYS A 57 9.12 8.01 7.13
CA LYS A 57 9.31 9.40 7.57
C LYS A 57 9.31 9.49 9.10
N LEU A 58 8.38 8.82 9.78
CA LEU A 58 8.31 8.79 11.24
C LEU A 58 9.56 8.13 11.86
N THR A 59 10.04 7.04 11.26
CA THR A 59 11.26 6.34 11.72
C THR A 59 12.49 7.23 11.59
N LEU A 60 12.59 7.98 10.48
CA LEU A 60 13.66 8.96 10.28
C LEU A 60 13.59 10.09 11.32
N MET A 61 12.41 10.70 11.50
CA MET A 61 12.20 11.75 12.49
C MET A 61 12.56 11.30 13.91
N TRP A 62 12.17 10.08 14.28
CA TRP A 62 12.55 9.52 15.58
C TRP A 62 14.07 9.36 15.71
N SER A 63 14.75 8.84 14.67
CA SER A 63 16.21 8.74 14.71
C SER A 63 16.89 10.09 14.91
N MET A 64 16.40 11.15 14.26
CA MET A 64 16.92 12.51 14.42
C MET A 64 16.64 13.06 15.81
N HIS A 65 15.46 12.80 16.35
CA HIS A 65 15.10 13.22 17.71
C HIS A 65 16.00 12.56 18.78
N LEU A 66 16.31 11.28 18.61
CA LEU A 66 17.25 10.56 19.50
C LEU A 66 18.65 11.18 19.46
N GLU A 67 19.14 11.57 18.29
CA GLU A 67 20.44 12.23 18.15
C GLU A 67 20.44 13.61 18.81
N MET A 68 19.42 14.44 18.52
CA MET A 68 19.29 15.75 19.15
C MET A 68 19.21 15.64 20.68
N THR A 69 18.55 14.61 21.20
CA THR A 69 18.48 14.36 22.65
C THR A 69 19.83 13.91 23.19
N ALA A 70 20.56 13.07 22.46
CA ALA A 70 21.91 12.68 22.82
C ALA A 70 22.87 13.87 22.86
N ASP A 71 22.77 14.79 21.90
CA ASP A 71 23.62 15.99 21.85
C ASP A 71 23.33 16.91 23.05
N LYS A 72 22.05 17.11 23.39
CA LYS A 72 21.67 17.84 24.62
C LYS A 72 22.17 17.18 25.91
N LEU A 73 22.25 15.85 25.94
CA LEU A 73 22.83 15.14 27.08
C LEU A 73 24.35 15.32 27.16
N LEU A 74 25.05 15.44 26.03
CA LEU A 74 26.47 15.75 26.02
C LEU A 74 26.75 17.18 26.47
N GLU A 75 25.98 18.17 26.01
CA GLU A 75 26.06 19.55 26.51
C GLU A 75 25.81 19.60 28.04
N LYS A 76 24.86 18.81 28.54
CA LYS A 76 24.63 18.65 29.98
C LYS A 76 25.80 17.97 30.68
N ALA A 77 26.44 16.98 30.05
CA ALA A 77 27.60 16.31 30.61
C ALA A 77 28.78 17.27 30.75
N GLU A 78 29.01 18.13 29.76
CA GLU A 78 30.06 19.15 29.76
C GLU A 78 29.81 20.21 30.85
N THR A 79 28.57 20.66 30.99
CA THR A 79 28.20 21.69 31.99
C THR A 79 28.15 21.18 33.43
N THR A 80 27.87 19.89 33.64
CA THR A 80 27.72 19.30 34.98
C THR A 80 28.85 18.35 35.36
N GLU A 81 29.79 18.10 34.45
CA GLU A 81 30.91 17.15 34.57
C GLU A 81 30.47 15.71 34.90
N LYS A 82 29.20 15.36 34.64
CA LYS A 82 28.63 14.04 34.95
C LYS A 82 28.76 13.10 33.77
N ILE A 83 29.65 12.12 33.91
CA ILE A 83 29.89 11.06 32.90
C ILE A 83 28.67 10.18 32.61
N GLN A 84 27.70 10.11 33.54
CA GLN A 84 26.45 9.36 33.36
C GLN A 84 25.67 9.81 32.12
N PHE A 85 25.63 11.12 31.85
CA PHE A 85 24.95 11.65 30.67
C PHE A 85 25.65 11.28 29.36
N VAL A 86 26.97 11.06 29.37
CA VAL A 86 27.73 10.55 28.22
C VAL A 86 27.32 9.10 27.92
N ALA A 87 27.17 8.27 28.96
CA ALA A 87 26.72 6.89 28.80
C ALA A 87 25.30 6.82 28.22
N GLU A 88 24.38 7.65 28.71
CA GLU A 88 23.01 7.77 28.21
C GLU A 88 22.96 8.26 26.76
N ALA A 89 23.70 9.32 26.43
CA ALA A 89 23.81 9.86 25.07
C ALA A 89 24.30 8.80 24.08
N ASN A 90 25.29 8.00 24.48
CA ASN A 90 25.80 6.90 23.67
C ASN A 90 24.75 5.79 23.46
N GLY A 91 23.93 5.50 24.47
CA GLY A 91 22.77 4.61 24.34
C GLY A 91 21.79 5.10 23.27
N LEU A 92 21.41 6.38 23.33
CA LEU A 92 20.49 6.99 22.36
C LEU A 92 21.07 7.01 20.93
N ARG A 93 22.37 7.29 20.77
CA ARG A 93 23.06 7.23 19.46
C ARG A 93 23.08 5.81 18.88
N ARG A 94 23.28 4.78 19.71
CA ARG A 94 23.16 3.38 19.28
C ARG A 94 21.74 3.08 18.80
N SER A 95 20.72 3.47 19.58
CA SER A 95 19.33 3.29 19.18
C SER A 95 18.98 4.04 17.89
N ALA A 96 19.46 5.26 17.70
CA ALA A 96 19.28 6.03 16.47
C ALA A 96 19.92 5.33 15.26
N LYS A 97 21.14 4.79 15.43
CA LYS A 97 21.84 4.01 14.40
C LYS A 97 21.06 2.76 13.99
N GLU A 98 20.51 2.02 14.95
CA GLU A 98 19.66 0.86 14.66
C GLU A 98 18.39 1.25 13.90
N LYS A 99 17.72 2.35 14.29
CA LYS A 99 16.55 2.86 13.54
C LYS A 99 16.91 3.27 12.11
N ARG A 100 18.09 3.86 11.89
CA ARG A 100 18.57 4.21 10.54
C ARG A 100 18.88 2.99 9.68
N LYS A 101 19.45 1.92 10.24
CA LYS A 101 19.69 0.67 9.50
C LYS A 101 18.41 0.04 8.93
N LEU A 102 17.27 0.27 9.57
CA LEU A 102 15.97 -0.20 9.09
C LEU A 102 15.47 0.58 7.87
N LEU A 103 15.88 1.84 7.69
CA LEU A 103 15.38 2.72 6.62
C LEU A 103 15.74 2.23 5.21
N PRO A 104 16.99 1.83 4.87
CA PRO A 104 17.32 1.33 3.53
C PRO A 104 16.55 0.09 3.13
N ASN A 105 16.26 -0.81 4.08
CA ASN A 105 15.46 -2.01 3.82
C ASN A 105 14.00 -1.64 3.55
N LEU A 106 13.43 -0.72 4.34
CA LEU A 106 12.08 -0.21 4.13
C LEU A 106 11.94 0.59 2.83
N GLN A 107 12.96 1.34 2.43
CA GLN A 107 13.01 2.05 1.15
C GLN A 107 13.12 1.10 -0.04
N ARG A 108 13.93 0.03 0.07
CA ARG A 108 14.01 -1.03 -0.95
C ARG A 108 12.68 -1.76 -1.12
N GLN A 109 11.98 -2.04 -0.02
CA GLN A 109 10.63 -2.63 -0.07
C GLN A 109 9.61 -1.70 -0.75
N LEU A 110 9.73 -0.38 -0.57
CA LEU A 110 8.86 0.58 -1.26
C LEU A 110 9.13 0.64 -2.77
N LYS A 111 10.41 0.65 -3.19
CA LYS A 111 10.80 0.68 -4.61
C LYS A 111 10.46 -0.59 -5.39
N ARG A 112 10.16 -1.71 -4.73
CA ARG A 112 9.75 -2.97 -5.38
C ARG A 112 8.23 -3.06 -5.59
N VAL A 113 7.46 -2.14 -5.01
CA VAL A 113 6.00 -2.10 -5.07
C VAL A 113 5.51 -1.09 -6.11
N ASN A 114 6.39 -0.19 -6.56
CA ASN A 114 6.19 0.70 -7.70
C ASN A 114 6.88 0.11 -8.93
#